data_AF-A0A7G8FQV4-F1
#
_entry.id   AF-A0A7G8FQV4-F1
#
_cell.length_a   1.000
_cell.length_b   1.000
_cell.length_c   1.000
_cell.angle_alpha   90.00
_cell.angle_beta   90.00
_cell.angle_gamma   90.00
#
_symmetry.space_group_name_H-M   'P 1'
#
loop_
_entity.id
_entity.type
_entity.pdbx_description
1 polymer ?
#
loop_
_entity_poly.entity_id
_entity_poly.type
_entity_poly.pdbx_seq_one_letter_code
_entity_poly.pdbx_strand_id
1 'polypeptide(L)' 'MFSIADLAYLVRDILAPEKPVRVLGQPAPGAVRNRYVPDISKARHGLGLEVTIPLATAIQRTGDALRKRADTSS' A
#
# COMPACT_ATOMS: atom_id res chain seq x y z
N MET A 1 3.05 0.05 13.05
CA MET A 1 2.53 -1.16 12.36
C MET A 1 1.33 -0.73 11.54
N PHE A 2 1.27 -1.06 10.25
CA PHE A 2 0.20 -0.63 9.33
C PHE A 2 -0.85 -1.74 9.18
N SER A 3 -2.12 -1.43 9.36
CA SER A 3 -3.25 -2.32 9.02
C SER A 3 -3.73 -2.08 7.58
N ILE A 4 -4.61 -2.96 7.07
CA ILE A 4 -5.26 -2.76 5.78
C ILE A 4 -6.13 -1.48 5.80
N ALA A 5 -6.77 -1.18 6.94
CA ALA A 5 -7.55 0.05 7.10
C ALA A 5 -6.65 1.30 6.99
N ASP A 6 -5.50 1.30 7.68
CA ASP A 6 -4.53 2.41 7.59
C ASP A 6 -4.03 2.59 6.15
N LEU A 7 -3.80 1.48 5.43
CA LEU A 7 -3.42 1.52 4.01
C LEU A 7 -4.52 2.09 3.12
N ALA A 8 -5.78 1.70 3.36
CA ALA A 8 -6.91 2.23 2.61
C ALA A 8 -7.05 3.76 2.80
N TYR A 9 -6.89 4.24 4.03
CA TYR A 9 -6.88 5.67 4.33
C TYR A 9 -5.70 6.39 3.67
N LEU A 10 -4.49 5.84 3.75
CA LEU A 10 -3.32 6.43 3.10
C LEU A 10 -3.50 6.53 1.58
N VAL A 11 -4.03 5.50 0.94
CA VAL A 11 -4.31 5.51 -0.51
C VAL A 11 -5.35 6.56 -0.86
N ARG A 12 -6.44 6.67 -0.08
CA ARG A 12 -7.44 7.73 -0.25
C ARG A 12 -6.78 9.10 -0.18
N ASP A 13 -6.03 9.38 0.87
CA ASP A 13 -5.45 10.70 1.11
C ASP A 13 -4.50 11.14 -0.01
N ILE A 14 -3.80 10.17 -0.63
CA ILE A 14 -2.87 10.43 -1.72
C ILE A 14 -3.56 10.59 -3.07
N LEU A 15 -4.58 9.77 -3.37
CA LEU A 15 -5.12 9.65 -4.75
C LEU A 15 -6.50 10.29 -4.95
N ALA A 16 -7.33 10.34 -3.92
CA ALA A 16 -8.73 10.75 -3.99
C ALA A 16 -9.25 11.14 -2.58
N PRO A 17 -8.77 12.26 -2.00
CA PRO A 17 -9.08 12.65 -0.63
C PRO A 17 -10.59 12.86 -0.40
N GLU A 18 -11.34 13.18 -1.44
CA GLU A 18 -12.79 13.37 -1.41
C GLU A 18 -13.60 12.06 -1.28
N LYS A 19 -12.98 10.88 -1.49
CA LYS A 19 -13.71 9.60 -1.48
C LYS A 19 -13.79 8.99 -0.07
N PRO A 20 -14.94 8.45 0.35
CA PRO A 20 -15.04 7.77 1.64
C PRO A 20 -14.38 6.39 1.60
N VAL A 21 -13.65 6.04 2.67
CA VAL A 21 -13.23 4.65 2.92
C VAL A 21 -14.33 3.96 3.73
N ARG A 22 -14.81 2.80 3.24
CA ARG A 22 -15.84 1.98 3.91
C ARG A 22 -15.26 0.61 4.24
N VAL A 23 -15.13 0.30 5.52
CA VAL A 23 -14.69 -1.03 6.00
C VAL A 23 -15.92 -1.89 6.24
N LEU A 24 -16.12 -2.91 5.40
CA LEU A 24 -17.33 -3.76 5.43
C LEU A 24 -17.19 -4.99 6.32
N GLY A 25 -15.97 -5.39 6.67
CA GLY A 25 -15.69 -6.57 7.48
C GLY A 25 -15.25 -6.20 8.90
N GLN A 26 -15.70 -6.98 9.89
CA GLN A 26 -15.20 -6.90 11.26
C GLN A 26 -14.20 -8.03 11.51
N PRO A 27 -13.14 -7.79 12.30
CA PRO A 27 -12.23 -8.87 12.70
C PRO A 27 -13.02 -9.93 13.48
N ALA A 28 -12.96 -11.19 13.04
CA ALA A 28 -13.55 -12.28 13.81
C ALA A 28 -12.75 -12.48 15.13
N PRO A 29 -13.42 -12.62 16.28
CA PRO A 29 -12.75 -12.94 17.53
C PRO A 29 -11.94 -14.23 17.39
N GLY A 30 -10.63 -14.18 17.66
CA GLY A 30 -9.74 -15.35 17.55
C GLY A 30 -9.15 -15.61 16.15
N ALA A 31 -9.48 -14.83 15.13
CA ALA A 31 -8.81 -14.92 13.84
C ALA A 31 -7.37 -14.42 13.93
N VAL A 32 -6.41 -15.32 13.70
CA VAL A 32 -4.99 -14.97 13.61
C VAL A 32 -4.81 -14.00 12.44
N ARG A 33 -4.26 -12.81 12.72
CA ARG A 33 -3.86 -11.86 11.68
C ARG A 33 -2.77 -12.51 10.82
N ASN A 34 -3.11 -12.92 9.60
CA ASN A 34 -2.12 -13.35 8.62
C ASN A 34 -1.32 -12.11 8.14
N ARG A 35 -0.26 -11.78 8.87
CA ARG A 35 0.60 -10.64 8.60
C ARG A 35 1.99 -11.12 8.24
N TYR A 36 2.39 -10.82 7.02
CA TYR A 36 3.75 -11.01 6.56
C TYR A 36 4.46 -9.65 6.48
N VAL A 37 5.61 -9.54 7.13
CA VAL A 37 6.57 -8.45 6.92
C VAL A 37 7.90 -9.12 6.60
N PRO A 38 8.46 -8.90 5.41
CA PRO A 38 9.72 -9.52 5.04
C PRO A 38 10.87 -8.94 5.88
N ASP A 39 11.77 -9.81 6.33
CA ASP A 39 13.08 -9.39 6.82
C ASP A 39 14.02 -9.20 5.62
N ILE A 40 14.52 -7.98 5.45
CA ILE A 40 15.43 -7.61 4.37
C ILE A 40 16.90 -7.56 4.81
N SER A 41 17.22 -7.97 6.04
CA SER A 41 18.58 -7.89 6.60
C SER A 41 19.63 -8.58 5.73
N LYS A 42 19.28 -9.72 5.11
CA LYS A 42 20.18 -10.44 4.20
C LYS A 42 20.51 -9.64 2.94
N ALA A 43 19.54 -8.94 2.36
CA ALA A 43 19.77 -8.09 1.18
C ALA A 43 20.61 -6.86 1.54
N ARG A 44 20.36 -6.26 2.71
CA ARG A 44 21.14 -5.10 3.20
C ARG A 44 22.61 -5.46 3.45
N HIS A 45 22.86 -6.53 4.21
CA HIS A 45 24.22 -6.90 4.59
C HIS A 45 24.98 -7.66 3.50
N GLY A 46 24.28 -8.48 2.70
CA GLY A 46 24.92 -9.31 1.67
C GLY A 46 25.16 -8.60 0.35
N LEU A 47 24.31 -7.63 -0.01
CA LEU A 47 24.33 -6.98 -1.32
C LEU A 47 24.40 -5.44 -1.23
N GLY A 48 24.39 -4.86 -0.02
CA GLY A 48 24.36 -3.41 0.17
C GLY A 48 23.06 -2.76 -0.31
N LEU A 49 21.98 -3.53 -0.47
CA LEU A 49 20.71 -3.04 -1.02
C LEU A 49 19.85 -2.41 0.07
N GLU A 50 19.13 -1.35 -0.29
CA GLU A 50 18.18 -0.68 0.60
C GLU A 50 16.88 -0.31 -0.12
N VAL A 51 15.81 -0.13 0.66
CA VAL A 51 14.52 0.34 0.13
C VAL A 51 14.60 1.85 -0.02
N THR A 52 14.66 2.33 -1.26
CA THR A 52 14.82 3.76 -1.58
C THR A 52 13.52 4.46 -1.96
N ILE A 53 12.47 3.70 -2.27
CA ILE A 53 11.18 4.26 -2.70
C ILE A 53 10.20 4.24 -1.51
N PRO A 54 9.78 5.40 -0.99
CA PRO A 54 8.77 5.48 0.05
C PRO A 54 7.43 4.93 -0.43
N LEU A 55 6.66 4.35 0.49
CA LEU A 55 5.34 3.78 0.19
C LEU A 55 4.40 4.80 -0.49
N ALA A 56 4.37 6.04 0.00
CA ALA A 56 3.56 7.11 -0.58
C ALA A 56 3.91 7.36 -2.06
N THR A 57 5.20 7.39 -2.40
CA THR A 57 5.68 7.55 -3.78
C THR A 57 5.27 6.36 -4.65
N ALA A 58 5.33 5.13 -4.13
CA ALA A 58 4.87 3.95 -4.86
C ALA A 58 3.36 3.99 -5.14
N ILE A 59 2.55 4.45 -4.17
CA ILE A 59 1.10 4.64 -4.32
C ILE A 59 0.81 5.67 -5.42
N GLN A 60 1.46 6.83 -5.38
CA GLN A 60 1.31 7.88 -6.40
C GLN A 60 1.61 7.35 -7.81
N ARG A 61 2.79 6.74 -7.99
CA ARG A 61 3.21 6.19 -9.29
C ARG A 61 2.23 5.15 -9.84
N THR A 62 1.67 4.33 -8.96
CA THR A 62 0.67 3.32 -9.35
C THR A 62 -0.63 3.99 -9.80
N GLY A 63 -1.11 4.99 -9.06
CA GLY A 63 -2.29 5.77 -9.43
C GLY A 63 -2.14 6.45 -10.78
N ASP A 64 -0.99 7.08 -11.03
CA ASP A 64 -0.71 7.75 -12.31
C ASP A 64 -0.65 6.78 -13.48
N ALA A 65 -0.05 5.60 -13.29
CA ALA A 65 -0.02 4.55 -14.31
C ALA A 65 -1.43 4.05 -14.67
N LEU A 66 -2.33 3.94 -13.69
CA LEU A 66 -3.73 3.55 -13.91
C LEU A 66 -4.53 4.63 -14.65
N ARG A 67 -4.35 5.91 -14.30
CA ARG A 67 -4.98 7.04 -14.99
C ARG A 67 -4.60 7.06 -16.48
N LYS A 68 -3.29 6.97 -16.78
CA LYS A 68 -2.78 6.93 -18.16
C LYS A 68 -3.37 5.79 -19.00
N ARG A 69 -3.57 4.61 -18.40
CA ARG A 69 -4.19 3.46 -19.07
C ARG A 69 -5.67 3.72 -19.42
N ALA A 70 -6.41 4.40 -18.54
CA ALA A 70 -7.78 4.78 -18.81
C ALA A 70 -7.87 5.76 -19.99
N ASP A 71 -6.97 6.75 -20.03
CA ASP A 71 -6.93 7.77 -21.08
C ASP A 71 -6.51 7.21 -22.46
N THR A 72 -5.69 6.15 -22.49
CA THR A 72 -5.25 5.50 -23.73
C THR A 72 -6.30 4.53 -24.31
N SER A 73 -7.38 4.26 -23.55
CA SER A 73 -8.47 3.38 -23.96
C SER A 73 -9.67 4.14 -24.55
N SER A 74 -9.52 5.44 -24.86
CA SER A 74 -10.51 6.30 -25.52
C SER A 74 -10.04 6.75 -26.89
#